data_AF-G9NPP1-F1
#
_entry.id   AF-G9NPP1-F1
#
_cell.length_a   1.000
_cell.length_b   1.000
_cell.length_c   1.000
_cell.angle_alpha   90.00
_cell.angle_beta   90.00
_cell.angle_gamma   90.00
#
_symmetry.space_group_name_H-M   'P 1'
#
loop_
_entity.id
_entity.type
_entity.pdbx_description
1 polymer ?
#
loop_
_entity_poly.entity_id
_entity_poly.type
_entity_poly.pdbx_seq_one_letter_code
_entity_poly.pdbx_strand_id
1 'polypeptide(L)'
;MASNDERTALLEPARRHVSPTVSRRLYVSHFLSTWNSRVFEFGAVLYLAAVFPGTLLPMSLYALVRGVSAIIFAPAVGWYIDTGNRLQVVRVSIVFQRLVVAASCAVFYILAIDTPLPSGVRAGLVAVVTLFACVEKPCSILNLVSVEKDWVIVVSQGNPEVLQVMNAQMRRIDLLCKLFGPLFIAMMDAYSSRVAIIVNFAMNAASIAVEYFAIARVYYEVPELQETKAKPRREISEEPEAQSSHNSRPIVSAIWQRLIDVIHKSAQDISLYLKHQAFLPSIAGAILYLTVLSFGGQMVTYLLSAGYSSLQVGIARTVGVVFEVLATWVAPWLIRRIGAIRAGLWMSSWQVTMLAAGVSVFWIFDMTSNSLIAASGLVGGTVLSRLGLRGFDLCVQLIVQEEVEAENRGVFSSVEAAWQSAFELLAYTSTIVFSRPEQFKWPSLISSIAVASASSAYAVFVYLRRGHLLHLEALTCFLRTEKGKQRDRERDVEQISVGSEM
;
A
#
# COMPACT_ATOMS: atom_id res chain seq x y z
N MET A 1 62.07 -3.42 -22.26
CA MET A 1 60.88 -4.26 -22.45
C MET A 1 60.28 -4.52 -21.07
N ALA A 2 59.49 -3.57 -20.57
CA ALA A 2 58.76 -3.74 -19.32
C ALA A 2 57.57 -4.67 -19.61
N SER A 3 57.40 -5.70 -18.77
CA SER A 3 56.45 -6.78 -18.96
C SER A 3 55.01 -6.27 -18.89
N ASN A 4 54.15 -6.99 -19.62
CA ASN A 4 52.73 -6.75 -19.78
C ASN A 4 51.90 -6.80 -18.47
N ASP A 5 52.52 -6.99 -17.32
CA ASP A 5 51.85 -7.16 -16.01
C ASP A 5 51.54 -5.84 -15.30
N GLU A 6 52.15 -4.72 -15.71
CA GLU A 6 51.85 -3.39 -15.13
C GLU A 6 50.63 -2.70 -15.74
N ARG A 7 50.07 -3.24 -16.84
CA ARG A 7 48.86 -2.69 -17.49
C ARG A 7 47.55 -3.26 -16.94
N THR A 8 47.60 -4.30 -16.11
CA THR A 8 46.43 -4.95 -15.51
C THR A 8 46.05 -4.39 -14.14
N ALA A 9 46.82 -3.43 -13.60
CA ALA A 9 46.57 -2.79 -12.30
C ALA A 9 45.77 -1.46 -12.38
N LEU A 10 45.20 -1.10 -13.53
CA LEU A 10 44.44 0.15 -13.73
C LEU A 10 42.97 -0.04 -14.12
N LEU A 11 42.37 -1.17 -13.73
CA LEU A 11 40.92 -1.38 -13.81
C LEU A 11 40.37 -1.85 -12.46
N GLU A 12 40.73 -1.17 -11.37
CA GLU A 12 39.71 -1.02 -10.33
C GLU A 12 38.54 -0.26 -10.96
N PRO A 13 37.30 -0.78 -10.92
CA PRO A 13 36.17 0.04 -11.31
C PRO A 13 36.17 1.20 -10.32
N ALA A 14 36.60 2.38 -10.77
CA ALA A 14 36.48 3.60 -10.01
C ALA A 14 35.08 3.60 -9.43
N ARG A 15 34.94 3.47 -8.10
CA ARG A 15 33.63 3.46 -7.44
C ARG A 15 32.97 4.76 -7.83
N ARG A 16 32.11 4.73 -8.86
CA ARG A 16 31.38 5.89 -9.35
C ARG A 16 30.35 6.19 -8.28
N HIS A 17 30.75 6.99 -7.30
CA HIS A 17 29.86 7.52 -6.29
C HIS A 17 29.01 8.57 -6.99
N VAL A 18 27.69 8.40 -6.94
CA VAL A 18 26.75 9.41 -7.42
C VAL A 18 27.03 10.72 -6.68
N SER A 19 27.08 11.84 -7.42
CA SER A 19 27.31 13.16 -6.84
C SER A 19 26.32 13.40 -5.67
N PRO A 20 26.79 13.81 -4.48
CA PRO A 20 25.93 14.01 -3.32
C PRO A 20 24.87 15.09 -3.59
N THR A 21 25.16 16.02 -4.50
CA THR A 21 24.24 17.07 -4.94
C THR A 21 23.07 16.51 -5.74
N VAL A 22 23.34 15.56 -6.66
CA VAL A 22 22.32 14.88 -7.47
C VAL A 22 21.40 14.07 -6.57
N SER A 23 21.97 13.23 -5.70
CA SER A 23 21.22 12.42 -4.73
C SER A 23 20.35 13.30 -3.83
N ARG A 24 20.90 14.39 -3.27
CA ARG A 24 20.13 15.30 -2.41
C ARG A 24 18.96 15.93 -3.16
N ARG A 25 19.15 16.40 -4.40
CA ARG A 25 18.07 17.02 -5.19
C ARG A 25 16.97 16.01 -5.52
N LEU A 26 17.35 14.79 -5.90
CA LEU A 26 16.41 13.71 -6.15
C LEU A 26 15.60 13.37 -4.88
N TYR A 27 16.27 13.25 -3.73
CA TYR A 27 15.61 12.98 -2.44
C TYR A 27 14.70 14.12 -1.99
N VAL A 28 15.10 15.39 -2.19
CA VAL A 28 14.24 16.55 -1.87
C VAL A 28 13.00 16.55 -2.77
N SER A 29 13.16 16.29 -4.07
CA SER A 29 12.03 16.18 -5.00
C SER A 29 11.09 15.05 -4.61
N HIS A 30 11.64 13.87 -4.29
CA HIS A 30 10.85 12.70 -3.85
C HIS A 30 10.14 12.98 -2.52
N PHE A 31 10.84 13.58 -1.54
CA PHE A 31 10.26 13.96 -0.26
C PHE A 31 9.09 14.92 -0.43
N LEU A 32 9.26 16.00 -1.20
CA LEU A 32 8.18 16.95 -1.46
C LEU A 32 7.00 16.26 -2.17
N SER A 33 7.29 15.40 -3.14
CA SER A 33 6.27 14.63 -3.84
C SER A 33 5.43 13.78 -2.90
N THR A 34 6.10 12.90 -2.16
CA THR A 34 5.46 11.94 -1.27
C THR A 34 4.79 12.63 -0.08
N TRP A 35 5.42 13.66 0.49
CA TRP A 35 4.84 14.47 1.57
C TRP A 35 3.52 15.09 1.15
N ASN A 36 3.51 15.84 0.05
CA ASN A 36 2.31 16.50 -0.44
C ASN A 36 1.20 15.51 -0.79
N SER A 37 1.55 14.38 -1.43
CA SER A 37 0.56 13.36 -1.78
C SER A 37 -0.07 12.73 -0.53
N ARG A 38 0.72 12.43 0.53
CA ARG A 38 0.20 11.85 1.78
C ARG A 38 -0.61 12.84 2.61
N VAL A 39 -0.19 14.09 2.65
CA VAL A 39 -0.93 15.18 3.32
C VAL A 39 -2.27 15.41 2.64
N PHE A 40 -2.31 15.48 1.30
CA PHE A 40 -3.57 15.63 0.56
C PHE A 40 -4.48 14.41 0.65
N GLU A 41 -3.93 13.20 0.50
CA GLU A 41 -4.71 11.96 0.59
C GLU A 41 -5.46 11.84 1.93
N PHE A 42 -4.79 12.16 3.05
CA PHE A 42 -5.44 12.15 4.36
C PHE A 42 -6.30 13.40 4.59
N GLY A 43 -5.84 14.57 4.14
CA GLY A 43 -6.59 15.82 4.24
C GLY A 43 -7.95 15.74 3.54
N ALA A 44 -8.01 15.22 2.32
CA ALA A 44 -9.26 15.03 1.58
C ALA A 44 -10.29 14.19 2.34
N VAL A 45 -9.84 13.19 3.11
CA VAL A 45 -10.72 12.41 4.00
C VAL A 45 -11.32 13.28 5.09
N LEU A 46 -10.49 14.07 5.78
CA LEU A 46 -10.93 14.97 6.85
C LEU A 46 -11.88 16.04 6.30
N TYR A 47 -11.56 16.63 5.14
CA TYR A 47 -12.38 17.67 4.52
C TYR A 47 -13.74 17.14 4.11
N LEU A 48 -13.81 15.95 3.49
CA LEU A 48 -15.09 15.32 3.14
C LEU A 48 -15.92 14.98 4.37
N ALA A 49 -15.29 14.49 5.44
CA ALA A 49 -15.96 14.21 6.70
C ALA A 49 -16.48 15.49 7.39
N ALA A 50 -15.74 16.59 7.32
CA ALA A 50 -16.14 17.88 7.86
C ALA A 50 -17.29 18.52 7.07
N VAL A 51 -17.26 18.42 5.73
CA VAL A 51 -18.32 18.97 4.85
C VAL A 51 -19.61 18.15 4.92
N PHE A 52 -19.52 16.82 5.07
CA PHE A 52 -20.66 15.92 5.13
C PHE A 52 -20.67 15.10 6.43
N PRO A 53 -20.95 15.75 7.58
CA PRO A 53 -21.02 15.04 8.85
C PRO A 53 -22.17 14.03 8.84
N GLY A 54 -21.96 12.89 9.50
CA GLY A 54 -23.02 11.88 9.69
C GLY A 54 -23.28 10.97 8.48
N THR A 55 -22.44 10.99 7.45
CA THR A 55 -22.52 10.04 6.34
C THR A 55 -21.14 9.61 5.83
N LEU A 56 -21.03 8.36 5.42
CA LEU A 56 -19.84 7.78 4.78
C LEU A 56 -19.91 7.88 3.25
N LEU A 57 -21.08 8.18 2.69
CA LEU A 57 -21.36 8.04 1.26
C LEU A 57 -20.42 8.87 0.35
N PRO A 58 -20.22 10.19 0.57
CA PRO A 58 -19.37 11.00 -0.30
C PRO A 58 -17.92 10.54 -0.26
N MET A 59 -17.43 10.15 0.92
CA MET A 59 -16.08 9.64 1.10
C MET A 59 -15.88 8.30 0.40
N SER A 60 -16.82 7.36 0.56
CA SER A 60 -16.72 6.05 -0.06
C SER A 60 -16.86 6.13 -1.59
N LEU A 61 -17.72 6.99 -2.12
CA LEU A 61 -17.83 7.23 -3.56
C LEU A 61 -16.56 7.86 -4.12
N TYR A 62 -16.01 8.86 -3.43
CA TYR A 62 -14.73 9.47 -3.78
C TYR A 62 -13.61 8.43 -3.85
N ALA A 63 -13.48 7.58 -2.82
CA ALA A 63 -12.47 6.53 -2.76
C ALA A 63 -12.66 5.47 -3.84
N LEU A 64 -13.91 5.03 -4.08
CA LEU A 64 -14.26 4.07 -5.13
C LEU A 64 -13.86 4.60 -6.51
N VAL A 65 -14.32 5.79 -6.88
CA VAL A 65 -14.10 6.35 -8.21
C VAL A 65 -12.62 6.67 -8.45
N ARG A 66 -11.91 7.16 -7.42
CA ARG A 66 -10.45 7.33 -7.42
C ARG A 66 -9.68 6.01 -7.57
N GLY A 67 -10.16 4.93 -6.96
CA GLY A 67 -9.59 3.58 -7.09
C GLY A 67 -9.81 3.00 -8.48
N VAL A 68 -11.05 3.06 -8.98
CA VAL A 68 -11.43 2.61 -10.32
C VAL A 68 -10.63 3.35 -11.40
N SER A 69 -10.45 4.67 -11.27
CA SER A 69 -9.65 5.43 -12.24
C SER A 69 -8.19 4.98 -12.26
N ALA A 70 -7.60 4.68 -11.10
CA ALA A 70 -6.23 4.16 -11.05
C ALA A 70 -6.09 2.82 -11.79
N ILE A 71 -7.09 1.93 -11.68
CA ILE A 71 -7.12 0.65 -12.39
C ILE A 71 -7.27 0.86 -13.91
N ILE A 72 -8.24 1.69 -14.32
CA ILE A 72 -8.51 1.97 -15.74
C ILE A 72 -7.30 2.63 -16.42
N PHE A 73 -6.63 3.57 -15.75
CA PHE A 73 -5.50 4.30 -16.31
C PHE A 73 -4.14 3.62 -16.08
N ALA A 74 -4.05 2.51 -15.34
CA ALA A 74 -2.79 1.83 -15.08
C ALA A 74 -2.01 1.44 -16.36
N PRO A 75 -2.64 0.89 -17.42
CA PRO A 75 -1.93 0.59 -18.67
C PRO A 75 -1.43 1.84 -19.39
N ALA A 76 -2.23 2.92 -19.38
CA ALA A 76 -1.85 4.19 -19.99
C ALA A 76 -0.68 4.85 -19.25
N VAL A 77 -0.67 4.78 -17.91
CA VAL A 77 0.45 5.22 -17.08
C VAL A 77 1.71 4.43 -17.42
N GLY A 78 1.64 3.09 -17.49
CA GLY A 78 2.79 2.26 -17.87
C GLY A 78 3.32 2.59 -19.27
N TRP A 79 2.43 2.67 -20.26
CA TRP A 79 2.81 3.04 -21.63
C TRP A 79 3.48 4.41 -21.71
N TYR A 80 2.97 5.41 -20.99
CA TYR A 80 3.55 6.74 -20.98
C TYR A 80 4.93 6.78 -20.29
N ILE A 81 5.13 5.99 -19.24
CA ILE A 81 6.45 5.79 -18.61
C ILE A 81 7.43 5.21 -19.64
N ASP A 82 7.05 4.15 -20.34
CA ASP A 82 7.97 3.40 -21.20
C ASP A 82 8.31 4.11 -22.51
N THR A 83 7.38 4.91 -23.05
CA THR A 83 7.55 5.59 -24.35
C THR A 83 7.95 7.06 -24.23
N GLY A 84 7.59 7.73 -23.14
CA GLY A 84 7.81 9.16 -22.95
C GLY A 84 9.27 9.50 -22.63
N ASN A 85 9.66 10.75 -22.96
CA ASN A 85 10.92 11.31 -22.48
C ASN A 85 10.90 11.39 -20.95
N ARG A 86 11.93 10.85 -20.28
CA ARG A 86 12.00 10.76 -18.82
C ARG A 86 11.70 12.08 -18.10
N LEU A 87 12.24 13.21 -18.57
CA LEU A 87 12.00 14.52 -17.96
C LEU A 87 10.57 15.00 -18.18
N GLN A 88 10.04 14.83 -19.39
CA GLN A 88 8.68 15.22 -19.71
C GLN A 88 7.67 14.42 -18.89
N VAL A 89 7.86 13.10 -18.76
CA VAL A 89 6.99 12.23 -17.99
C VAL A 89 6.88 12.70 -16.54
N VAL A 90 8.03 12.94 -15.89
CA VAL A 90 8.07 13.39 -14.48
C VAL A 90 7.56 14.82 -14.30
N ARG A 91 7.87 15.74 -15.22
CA ARG A 91 7.35 17.12 -15.13
C ARG A 91 5.84 17.19 -15.29
N VAL A 92 5.31 16.46 -16.27
CA VAL A 92 3.85 16.39 -16.51
C VAL A 92 3.16 15.80 -15.30
N SER A 93 3.68 14.71 -14.72
CA SER A 93 3.09 14.11 -13.53
C SER A 93 3.05 15.09 -12.35
N ILE A 94 4.15 15.79 -12.06
CA ILE A 94 4.24 16.78 -10.97
C ILE A 94 3.27 17.95 -11.21
N VAL A 95 3.33 18.59 -12.38
CA VAL A 95 2.53 19.79 -12.66
C VAL A 95 1.04 19.49 -12.64
N PHE A 96 0.60 18.44 -13.36
CA PHE A 96 -0.82 18.09 -13.38
C PHE A 96 -1.32 17.68 -12.00
N GLN A 97 -0.57 16.84 -11.27
CA GLN A 97 -0.96 16.43 -9.92
C GLN A 97 -1.14 17.64 -8.99
N ARG A 98 -0.20 18.59 -8.98
CA ARG A 98 -0.26 19.76 -8.10
C ARG A 98 -1.39 20.73 -8.48
N LEU A 99 -1.62 20.94 -9.78
CA LEU A 99 -2.71 21.79 -10.26
C LEU A 99 -4.08 21.23 -9.87
N VAL A 100 -4.32 19.93 -10.07
CA VAL A 100 -5.61 19.33 -9.70
C VAL A 100 -5.80 19.27 -8.19
N VAL A 101 -4.73 19.12 -7.39
CA VAL A 101 -4.78 19.21 -5.93
C VAL A 101 -5.10 20.63 -5.47
N ALA A 102 -4.45 21.65 -6.05
CA ALA A 102 -4.73 23.05 -5.73
C ALA A 102 -6.18 23.42 -6.10
N ALA A 103 -6.65 22.99 -7.27
CA ALA A 103 -8.04 23.16 -7.69
C ALA A 103 -9.02 22.43 -6.75
N SER A 104 -8.69 21.20 -6.32
CA SER A 104 -9.47 20.46 -5.32
C SER A 104 -9.56 21.22 -4.00
N CYS A 105 -8.45 21.81 -3.52
CA CYS A 105 -8.43 22.61 -2.30
C CYS A 105 -9.31 23.85 -2.44
N ALA A 106 -9.32 24.53 -3.59
CA ALA A 106 -10.22 25.66 -3.83
C ALA A 106 -11.70 25.24 -3.77
N VAL A 107 -12.05 24.09 -4.36
CA VAL A 107 -13.43 23.57 -4.29
C VAL A 107 -13.78 23.13 -2.86
N PHE A 108 -12.86 22.46 -2.15
CA PHE A 108 -13.06 22.12 -0.74
C PHE A 108 -13.23 23.35 0.13
N TYR A 109 -12.51 24.44 -0.14
CA TYR A 109 -12.65 25.69 0.58
C TYR A 109 -14.04 26.30 0.37
N ILE A 110 -14.55 26.32 -0.87
CA ILE A 110 -15.92 26.75 -1.17
C ILE A 110 -16.95 25.89 -0.43
N LEU A 111 -16.75 24.56 -0.41
CA LEU A 111 -17.61 23.62 0.31
C LEU A 111 -17.54 23.76 1.84
N ALA A 112 -16.41 24.23 2.38
CA ALA A 112 -16.17 24.39 3.81
C ALA A 112 -16.51 25.79 4.36
N ILE A 113 -16.78 26.76 3.49
CA ILE A 113 -17.40 28.03 3.91
C ILE A 113 -18.90 27.75 4.09
N ASP A 114 -19.48 28.24 5.19
CA ASP A 114 -20.89 28.10 5.57
C ASP A 114 -21.87 28.87 4.65
N THR A 115 -21.66 28.81 3.34
CA THR A 115 -22.55 29.40 2.35
C THR A 115 -23.74 28.46 2.08
N PRO A 116 -24.96 28.99 2.00
CA PRO A 116 -26.15 28.20 1.69
C PRO A 116 -26.14 27.79 0.21
N LEU A 117 -25.43 26.71 -0.12
CA LEU A 117 -25.40 26.13 -1.45
C LEU A 117 -26.61 25.19 -1.65
N PRO A 118 -27.33 25.29 -2.78
CA PRO A 118 -28.34 24.30 -3.16
C PRO A 118 -27.75 22.89 -3.21
N SER A 119 -28.54 21.87 -2.84
CA SER A 119 -28.09 20.47 -2.78
C SER A 119 -27.48 19.99 -4.10
N GLY A 120 -28.05 20.41 -5.25
CA GLY A 120 -27.51 20.09 -6.58
C GLY A 120 -26.12 20.69 -6.84
N VAL A 121 -25.89 21.94 -6.40
CA VAL A 121 -24.57 22.59 -6.53
C VAL A 121 -23.55 21.89 -5.64
N ARG A 122 -23.92 21.56 -4.40
CA ARG A 122 -23.04 20.83 -3.48
C ARG A 122 -22.64 19.46 -4.04
N ALA A 123 -23.60 18.71 -4.59
CA ALA A 123 -23.33 17.44 -5.26
C ALA A 123 -22.44 17.61 -6.50
N GLY A 124 -22.66 18.67 -7.29
CA GLY A 124 -21.82 19.03 -8.43
C GLY A 124 -20.37 19.32 -8.03
N LEU A 125 -20.15 20.08 -6.95
CA LEU A 125 -18.80 20.36 -6.44
C LEU A 125 -18.09 19.10 -5.93
N VAL A 126 -18.80 18.18 -5.26
CA VAL A 126 -18.24 16.87 -4.88
C VAL A 126 -17.89 16.03 -6.10
N ALA A 127 -18.73 16.06 -7.15
CA ALA A 127 -18.43 15.38 -8.40
C ALA A 127 -17.14 15.96 -9.04
N VAL A 128 -16.98 17.29 -9.05
CA VAL A 128 -15.76 17.96 -9.55
C VAL A 128 -14.52 17.53 -8.77
N VAL A 129 -14.57 17.52 -7.44
CA VAL A 129 -13.45 17.07 -6.60
C VAL A 129 -13.12 15.60 -6.83
N THR A 130 -14.14 14.76 -7.00
CA THR A 130 -13.96 13.35 -7.35
C THR A 130 -13.29 13.19 -8.72
N LEU A 131 -13.68 13.99 -9.73
CA LEU A 131 -13.02 14.01 -11.04
C LEU A 131 -11.55 14.46 -10.95
N PHE A 132 -11.24 15.47 -10.14
CA PHE A 132 -9.85 15.86 -9.91
C PHE A 132 -9.04 14.75 -9.24
N ALA A 133 -9.64 13.98 -8.32
CA ALA A 133 -8.98 12.81 -7.73
C ALA A 133 -8.68 11.71 -8.76
N CYS A 134 -9.52 11.56 -9.78
CA CYS A 134 -9.28 10.63 -10.88
C CYS A 134 -8.06 10.99 -11.73
N VAL A 135 -7.68 12.27 -11.78
CA VAL A 135 -6.47 12.74 -12.46
C VAL A 135 -5.27 12.71 -11.50
N GLU A 136 -5.46 13.14 -10.26
CA GLU A 136 -4.42 13.20 -9.24
C GLU A 136 -3.79 11.83 -8.99
N LYS A 137 -4.61 10.79 -8.83
CA LYS A 137 -4.13 9.46 -8.44
C LYS A 137 -3.22 8.82 -9.52
N PRO A 138 -3.60 8.76 -10.82
CA PRO A 138 -2.69 8.31 -11.86
C PRO A 138 -1.42 9.15 -11.99
N CYS A 139 -1.49 10.49 -11.86
CA CYS A 139 -0.30 11.34 -11.88
C CYS A 139 0.64 11.06 -10.70
N SER A 140 0.09 10.80 -9.51
CA SER A 140 0.85 10.38 -8.33
C SER A 140 1.59 9.05 -8.57
N ILE A 141 0.89 8.05 -9.10
CA ILE A 141 1.48 6.75 -9.46
C ILE A 141 2.56 6.93 -10.53
N LEU A 142 2.28 7.73 -11.56
CA LEU A 142 3.20 8.03 -12.64
C LEU A 142 4.51 8.64 -12.11
N ASN A 143 4.42 9.61 -11.19
CA ASN A 143 5.60 10.22 -10.57
C ASN A 143 6.39 9.21 -9.74
N LEU A 144 5.72 8.48 -8.84
CA LEU A 144 6.33 7.51 -7.95
C LEU A 144 7.10 6.43 -8.74
N VAL A 145 6.43 5.80 -9.71
CA VAL A 145 7.02 4.71 -10.49
C VAL A 145 8.16 5.23 -11.37
N SER A 146 8.01 6.40 -12.01
CA SER A 146 9.07 6.98 -12.83
C SER A 146 10.32 7.29 -12.00
N VAL A 147 10.16 7.84 -10.79
CA VAL A 147 11.31 8.19 -9.94
C VAL A 147 11.95 6.94 -9.32
N GLU A 148 11.17 6.09 -8.64
CA GLU A 148 11.70 4.96 -7.88
C GLU A 148 12.13 3.78 -8.76
N LYS A 149 11.41 3.51 -9.86
CA LYS A 149 11.60 2.30 -10.67
C LYS A 149 12.36 2.55 -11.97
N ASP A 150 12.58 3.80 -12.37
CA ASP A 150 13.37 4.14 -13.56
C ASP A 150 14.53 5.06 -13.19
N TRP A 151 14.28 6.27 -12.67
CA TRP A 151 15.36 7.24 -12.42
C TRP A 151 16.39 6.76 -11.41
N VAL A 152 15.98 6.19 -10.27
CA VAL A 152 16.91 5.66 -9.26
C VAL A 152 17.81 4.56 -9.85
N ILE A 153 17.26 3.73 -10.74
CA ILE A 153 18.03 2.66 -11.42
C ILE A 153 19.06 3.29 -12.37
N VAL A 154 18.67 4.26 -13.19
CA VAL A 154 19.57 4.93 -14.14
C VAL A 154 20.67 5.71 -13.42
N VAL A 155 20.32 6.47 -12.38
CA VAL A 155 21.28 7.25 -11.58
C VAL A 155 22.29 6.35 -10.86
N SER A 156 21.91 5.12 -10.51
CA SER A 156 22.83 4.16 -9.90
C SER A 156 23.89 3.59 -10.86
N GLN A 157 23.79 3.86 -12.16
CA GLN A 157 24.72 3.45 -13.21
C GLN A 157 25.09 1.94 -13.16
N GLY A 158 24.15 1.09 -12.76
CA GLY A 158 24.36 -0.36 -12.64
C GLY A 158 25.17 -0.80 -11.41
N ASN A 159 25.48 0.10 -10.47
CA ASN A 159 26.13 -0.28 -9.22
C ASN A 159 25.09 -0.76 -8.19
N PRO A 160 25.12 -2.05 -7.80
CA PRO A 160 24.12 -2.62 -6.89
C PRO A 160 24.19 -2.04 -5.47
N GLU A 161 25.38 -1.68 -4.97
CA GLU A 161 25.53 -1.09 -3.63
C GLU A 161 24.90 0.30 -3.56
N VAL A 162 25.14 1.12 -4.59
CA VAL A 162 24.54 2.47 -4.69
C VAL A 162 23.02 2.36 -4.83
N LEU A 163 22.53 1.47 -5.69
CA LEU A 163 21.10 1.23 -5.88
C LEU A 163 20.42 0.81 -4.56
N GLN A 164 21.05 -0.08 -3.78
CA GLN A 164 20.55 -0.50 -2.48
C GLN A 164 20.46 0.68 -1.50
N VAL A 165 21.50 1.51 -1.43
CA VAL A 165 21.50 2.71 -0.56
C VAL A 165 20.41 3.69 -0.98
N MET A 166 20.28 3.99 -2.28
CA MET A 166 19.26 4.91 -2.79
C MET A 166 17.85 4.39 -2.52
N ASN A 167 17.57 3.11 -2.80
CA ASN A 167 16.28 2.48 -2.50
C ASN A 167 15.96 2.52 -1.00
N ALA A 168 16.95 2.26 -0.14
CA ALA A 168 16.77 2.36 1.30
C ALA A 168 16.44 3.80 1.74
N GLN A 169 17.07 4.83 1.14
CA GLN A 169 16.74 6.22 1.43
C GLN A 169 15.35 6.62 0.94
N MET A 170 14.96 6.24 -0.29
CA MET A 170 13.60 6.46 -0.80
C MET A 170 12.56 5.86 0.14
N ARG A 171 12.78 4.61 0.57
CA ARG A 171 11.87 3.94 1.50
C ARG A 171 11.77 4.65 2.85
N ARG A 172 12.88 5.18 3.37
CA ARG A 172 12.87 5.96 4.63
C ARG A 172 12.02 7.22 4.47
N ILE A 173 12.18 7.94 3.36
CA ILE A 173 11.38 9.13 3.03
C ILE A 173 9.89 8.78 3.01
N ASP A 174 9.51 7.68 2.36
CA ASP A 174 8.11 7.26 2.28
C ASP A 174 7.52 6.95 3.66
N LEU A 175 8.29 6.26 4.51
CA LEU A 175 7.86 5.92 5.87
C LEU A 175 7.71 7.17 6.73
N LEU A 176 8.64 8.13 6.63
CA LEU A 176 8.54 9.42 7.33
C LEU A 176 7.30 10.20 6.88
N CYS A 177 7.04 10.28 5.58
CA CYS A 177 5.86 10.96 5.04
C CYS A 177 4.56 10.25 5.43
N LYS A 178 4.55 8.91 5.43
CA LYS A 178 3.40 8.10 5.84
C LYS A 178 3.07 8.28 7.33
N LEU A 179 4.09 8.50 8.16
CA LEU A 179 3.96 8.72 9.60
C LEU A 179 3.54 10.17 9.91
N PHE A 180 4.34 11.14 9.45
CA PHE A 180 4.19 12.54 9.86
C PHE A 180 3.20 13.35 9.00
N GLY A 181 3.00 13.01 7.73
CA GLY A 181 2.11 13.75 6.83
C GLY A 181 0.65 13.77 7.33
N PRO A 182 0.03 12.60 7.59
CA PRO A 182 -1.32 12.52 8.15
C PRO A 182 -1.45 13.20 9.52
N LEU A 183 -0.44 13.08 10.39
CA LEU A 183 -0.45 13.73 11.71
C LEU A 183 -0.39 15.26 11.59
N PHE A 184 0.45 15.77 10.69
CA PHE A 184 0.58 17.20 10.42
C PHE A 184 -0.76 17.80 9.99
N ILE A 185 -1.41 17.20 8.99
CA ILE A 185 -2.66 17.76 8.49
C ILE A 185 -3.82 17.57 9.47
N ALA A 186 -3.83 16.49 10.25
CA ALA A 186 -4.77 16.27 11.34
C ALA A 186 -4.67 17.36 12.41
N MET A 187 -3.46 17.80 12.75
CA MET A 187 -3.22 18.89 13.69
C MET A 187 -3.75 20.22 13.15
N MET A 188 -3.52 20.51 11.86
CA MET A 188 -4.06 21.72 11.23
C MET A 188 -5.58 21.70 11.17
N ASP A 189 -6.18 20.54 10.84
CA ASP A 189 -7.63 20.38 10.75
C ASP A 189 -8.30 20.48 12.13
N ALA A 190 -7.65 19.96 13.18
CA ALA A 190 -8.12 20.11 14.56
C ALA A 190 -8.16 21.58 15.03
N TYR A 191 -7.31 22.45 14.49
CA TYR A 191 -7.41 23.90 14.71
C TYR A 191 -8.54 24.50 13.87
N SER A 192 -8.54 24.25 12.57
CA SER A 192 -9.63 24.63 11.66
C SER A 192 -9.48 23.92 10.32
N SER A 193 -10.54 23.28 9.85
CA SER A 193 -10.57 22.65 8.51
C SER A 193 -10.27 23.64 7.38
N ARG A 194 -10.67 24.91 7.51
CA ARG A 194 -10.36 25.96 6.53
C ARG A 194 -8.87 26.26 6.46
N VAL A 195 -8.21 26.34 7.62
CA VAL A 195 -6.76 26.55 7.71
C VAL A 195 -6.03 25.35 7.12
N ALA A 196 -6.47 24.13 7.43
CA ALA A 196 -5.89 22.92 6.86
C ALA A 196 -5.95 22.91 5.32
N ILE A 197 -7.10 23.30 4.74
CA ILE A 197 -7.26 23.41 3.27
C ILE A 197 -6.32 24.48 2.69
N ILE A 198 -6.23 25.66 3.32
CA ILE A 198 -5.33 26.75 2.86
C ILE A 198 -3.87 26.32 2.92
N VAL A 199 -3.44 25.69 4.02
CA VAL A 199 -2.08 25.17 4.17
C VAL A 199 -1.76 24.16 3.08
N ASN A 200 -2.70 23.24 2.79
CA ASN A 200 -2.54 22.24 1.75
C ASN A 200 -2.44 22.88 0.34
N PHE A 201 -3.28 23.88 0.06
CA PHE A 201 -3.22 24.67 -1.17
C PHE A 201 -1.86 25.37 -1.33
N ALA A 202 -1.44 26.12 -0.31
CA ALA A 202 -0.19 26.88 -0.34
C ALA A 202 1.04 25.96 -0.50
N MET A 203 1.04 24.82 0.19
CA MET A 203 2.12 23.84 0.11
C MET A 203 2.24 23.21 -1.28
N ASN A 204 1.11 22.85 -1.92
CA ASN A 204 1.12 22.32 -3.29
C ASN A 204 1.48 23.38 -4.32
N ALA A 205 1.05 24.65 -4.14
CA ALA A 205 1.42 25.73 -5.03
C ALA A 205 2.93 26.03 -4.96
N ALA A 206 3.49 26.10 -3.74
CA ALA A 206 4.91 26.37 -3.53
C ALA A 206 5.81 25.22 -4.01
N SER A 207 5.38 23.97 -3.86
CA SER A 207 6.18 22.81 -4.24
C SER A 207 6.34 22.62 -5.75
N ILE A 208 5.40 23.13 -6.57
CA ILE A 208 5.52 23.06 -8.04
C ILE A 208 6.86 23.61 -8.51
N ALA A 209 7.21 24.84 -8.11
CA ALA A 209 8.45 25.48 -8.55
C ALA A 209 9.67 24.69 -8.08
N VAL A 210 9.70 24.28 -6.81
CA VAL A 210 10.83 23.57 -6.21
C VAL A 210 11.03 22.21 -6.88
N GLU A 211 9.99 21.40 -7.00
CA GLU A 211 10.03 20.07 -7.62
C GLU A 211 10.41 20.18 -9.11
N TYR A 212 9.81 21.13 -9.84
CA TYR A 212 10.04 21.32 -11.27
C TYR A 212 11.51 21.67 -11.58
N PHE A 213 12.13 22.57 -10.79
CA PHE A 213 13.53 22.92 -10.97
C PHE A 213 14.50 21.87 -10.40
N ALA A 214 14.16 21.22 -9.28
CA ALA A 214 15.01 20.18 -8.70
C ALA A 214 15.19 18.99 -9.65
N ILE A 215 14.08 18.51 -10.24
CA ILE A 215 14.12 17.37 -11.15
C ILE A 215 14.80 17.71 -12.48
N ALA A 216 14.62 18.94 -12.96
CA ALA A 216 15.29 19.44 -14.16
C ALA A 216 16.81 19.41 -14.02
N ARG A 217 17.31 19.86 -12.86
CA ARG A 217 18.76 19.88 -12.61
C ARG A 217 19.33 18.47 -12.52
N VAL A 218 18.62 17.53 -11.89
CA VAL A 218 19.05 16.11 -11.86
C VAL A 218 19.15 15.55 -13.28
N TYR A 219 18.18 15.85 -14.15
CA TYR A 219 18.20 15.39 -15.54
C TYR A 219 19.39 15.92 -16.35
N TYR A 220 19.73 17.20 -16.21
CA TYR A 220 20.84 17.79 -16.95
C TYR A 220 22.22 17.41 -16.37
N GLU A 221 22.30 17.04 -15.09
CA GLU A 221 23.55 16.59 -14.44
C GLU A 221 23.88 15.11 -14.68
N VAL A 222 22.90 14.30 -15.10
CA VAL A 222 23.07 12.85 -15.36
C VAL A 222 22.76 12.56 -16.83
N PRO A 223 23.78 12.50 -17.71
CA PRO A 223 23.59 12.29 -19.15
C PRO A 223 22.82 11.01 -19.48
N GLU A 224 22.95 9.95 -18.68
CA GLU A 224 22.29 8.66 -18.88
C GLU A 224 20.75 8.76 -18.81
N LEU A 225 20.23 9.77 -18.10
CA LEU A 225 18.79 10.04 -18.07
C LEU A 225 18.28 10.60 -19.40
N GLN A 226 19.16 11.20 -20.20
CA GLN A 226 18.84 11.82 -21.48
C GLN A 226 18.83 10.81 -22.64
N GLU A 227 19.42 9.64 -22.42
CA GLU A 227 19.38 8.55 -23.38
C GLU A 227 17.94 8.08 -23.62
N THR A 228 17.62 7.78 -24.87
CA THR A 228 16.31 7.25 -25.23
C THR A 228 16.17 5.85 -24.67
N LYS A 229 15.03 5.55 -24.05
CA LYS A 229 14.72 4.19 -23.58
C LYS A 229 14.85 3.23 -24.75
N ALA A 230 15.74 2.23 -24.62
CA ALA A 230 15.87 1.18 -25.62
C ALA A 230 14.51 0.47 -25.73
N LYS A 231 13.88 0.52 -26.91
CA LYS A 231 12.67 -0.27 -27.15
C LYS A 231 13.02 -1.74 -26.88
N PRO A 232 12.17 -2.51 -26.17
CA PRO A 232 12.35 -3.94 -26.12
C PRO A 232 12.46 -4.42 -27.57
N ARG A 233 13.58 -5.04 -27.93
CA ARG A 233 13.72 -5.74 -29.19
C ARG A 233 12.73 -6.90 -29.10
N ARG A 234 11.48 -6.66 -29.52
CA ARG A 234 10.62 -7.74 -29.97
C ARG A 234 11.44 -8.41 -31.06
N GLU A 235 11.91 -9.61 -30.79
CA GLU A 235 12.26 -10.56 -31.82
C GLU A 235 11.01 -10.69 -32.68
N ILE A 236 10.95 -9.86 -33.71
CA ILE A 236 10.12 -10.13 -34.87
C ILE A 236 10.85 -11.33 -35.47
N SER A 237 10.37 -12.53 -35.16
CA SER A 237 10.58 -13.67 -36.04
C SER A 237 10.14 -13.20 -37.42
N GLU A 238 11.13 -12.96 -38.28
CA GLU A 238 10.93 -12.79 -39.70
C GLU A 238 10.32 -14.10 -40.23
N GLU A 239 9.00 -14.16 -40.32
CA GLU A 239 8.32 -15.06 -41.25
C GLU A 239 7.85 -14.25 -42.46
N PRO A 240 7.90 -14.84 -43.67
CA PRO A 240 8.06 -14.11 -44.91
C PRO A 240 6.79 -13.36 -45.32
N GLU A 241 7.00 -12.24 -46.00
CA GLU A 241 5.97 -11.48 -46.71
C GLU A 241 5.06 -12.39 -47.56
N ALA A 242 3.86 -12.67 -47.06
CA ALA A 242 2.77 -13.19 -47.86
C ALA A 242 1.77 -12.05 -48.12
N GLN A 243 1.80 -11.57 -49.35
CA GLN A 243 0.83 -10.66 -49.95
C GLN A 243 -0.62 -11.06 -49.61
N SER A 244 -1.42 -10.13 -49.06
CA SER A 244 -2.87 -10.11 -49.34
C SER A 244 -3.55 -8.81 -48.91
N SER A 245 -4.07 -8.13 -49.93
CA SER A 245 -5.33 -7.38 -50.01
C SER A 245 -5.74 -6.41 -48.89
N HIS A 246 -5.83 -5.14 -49.29
CA HIS A 246 -6.73 -4.11 -48.75
C HIS A 246 -8.09 -4.71 -48.36
N ASN A 247 -8.28 -4.99 -47.07
CA ASN A 247 -9.59 -5.30 -46.49
C ASN A 247 -9.86 -4.25 -45.42
N SER A 248 -10.64 -3.23 -45.81
CA SER A 248 -11.18 -2.19 -44.94
C SER A 248 -12.17 -2.80 -43.95
N ARG A 249 -11.66 -3.51 -42.93
CA ARG A 249 -12.49 -3.94 -41.79
C ARG A 249 -12.94 -2.69 -41.03
N PRO A 250 -14.22 -2.56 -40.65
CA PRO A 250 -14.69 -1.42 -39.88
C PRO A 250 -13.93 -1.37 -38.55
N ILE A 251 -13.48 -0.18 -38.15
CA ILE A 251 -12.68 0.08 -36.93
C ILE A 251 -13.32 -0.57 -35.69
N VAL A 252 -14.66 -0.63 -35.64
CA VAL A 252 -15.45 -1.24 -34.58
C VAL A 252 -15.22 -2.76 -34.47
N SER A 253 -15.13 -3.50 -35.58
CA SER A 253 -14.90 -4.95 -35.53
C SER A 253 -13.46 -5.28 -35.12
N ALA A 254 -12.50 -4.42 -35.47
CA ALA A 254 -11.11 -4.57 -35.04
C ALA A 254 -10.93 -4.30 -33.53
N ILE A 255 -11.67 -3.35 -32.97
CA ILE A 255 -11.70 -3.09 -31.52
C ILE A 255 -12.36 -4.25 -30.78
N TRP A 256 -13.49 -4.76 -31.29
CA TRP A 256 -14.18 -5.91 -30.71
C TRP A 256 -13.32 -7.17 -30.70
N GLN A 257 -12.60 -7.45 -31.79
CA GLN A 257 -11.66 -8.59 -31.84
C GLN A 257 -10.54 -8.44 -30.80
N ARG A 258 -9.94 -7.24 -30.69
CA ARG A 258 -8.92 -6.97 -29.65
C ARG A 258 -9.46 -7.12 -28.23
N LEU A 259 -10.71 -6.72 -27.97
CA LEU A 259 -11.33 -6.89 -26.65
C LEU A 259 -11.55 -8.38 -26.33
N ILE A 260 -12.02 -9.16 -27.31
CA ILE A 260 -12.19 -10.61 -27.14
C ILE A 260 -10.82 -11.27 -26.87
N ASP A 261 -9.78 -10.89 -27.60
CA ASP A 261 -8.42 -11.42 -27.39
C ASP A 261 -7.87 -11.08 -26.01
N VAL A 262 -8.10 -9.86 -25.52
CA VAL A 262 -7.70 -9.44 -24.16
C VAL A 262 -8.47 -10.24 -23.11
N ILE A 263 -9.79 -10.41 -23.26
CA ILE A 263 -10.60 -11.18 -22.31
C ILE A 263 -10.16 -12.64 -22.29
N HIS A 264 -9.90 -13.22 -23.46
CA HIS A 264 -9.45 -14.61 -23.56
C HIS A 264 -8.09 -14.77 -22.87
N LYS A 265 -7.14 -13.86 -23.12
CA LYS A 265 -5.84 -13.87 -22.45
C LYS A 265 -5.97 -13.70 -20.94
N SER A 266 -6.79 -12.75 -20.46
CA SER A 266 -7.05 -12.59 -19.03
C SER A 266 -7.68 -13.82 -18.40
N ALA A 267 -8.56 -14.55 -19.10
CA ALA A 267 -9.13 -15.79 -18.61
C ALA A 267 -8.07 -16.90 -18.48
N GLN A 268 -7.12 -16.97 -19.42
CA GLN A 268 -5.96 -17.88 -19.34
C GLN A 268 -5.06 -17.52 -18.15
N ASP A 269 -4.75 -16.24 -17.97
CA ASP A 269 -3.92 -15.73 -16.87
C ASP A 269 -4.56 -16.04 -15.50
N ILE A 270 -5.88 -15.86 -15.37
CA ILE A 270 -6.64 -16.25 -14.18
C ILE A 270 -6.61 -17.76 -13.98
N SER A 271 -6.78 -18.56 -15.05
CA SER A 271 -6.69 -20.01 -14.94
C SER A 271 -5.30 -20.48 -14.49
N LEU A 272 -4.24 -19.81 -14.94
CA LEU A 272 -2.87 -20.12 -14.53
C LEU A 272 -2.70 -19.80 -13.03
N TYR A 273 -3.17 -18.63 -12.60
CA TYR A 273 -3.15 -18.22 -11.19
C TYR A 273 -3.90 -19.21 -10.28
N LEU A 274 -5.12 -19.63 -10.66
CA LEU A 274 -5.94 -20.54 -9.85
C LEU A 274 -5.35 -21.94 -9.71
N LYS A 275 -4.59 -22.41 -10.71
CA LYS A 275 -3.96 -23.74 -10.70
C LYS A 275 -2.59 -23.74 -10.01
N HIS A 276 -2.01 -22.58 -9.75
CA HIS A 276 -0.67 -22.46 -9.18
C HIS A 276 -0.64 -22.89 -7.70
N GLN A 277 0.47 -23.49 -7.25
CA GLN A 277 0.59 -23.97 -5.85
C GLN A 277 0.54 -22.82 -4.82
N ALA A 278 1.08 -21.65 -5.18
CA ALA A 278 1.04 -20.43 -4.39
C ALA A 278 -0.32 -19.70 -4.42
N PHE A 279 -1.37 -20.25 -5.05
CA PHE A 279 -2.69 -19.63 -5.14
C PHE A 279 -3.27 -19.29 -3.76
N LEU A 280 -3.31 -20.28 -2.86
CA LEU A 280 -3.96 -20.16 -1.55
C LEU A 280 -3.34 -19.07 -0.65
N PRO A 281 -2.00 -18.97 -0.50
CA PRO A 281 -1.40 -17.86 0.25
C PRO A 281 -1.60 -16.51 -0.44
N SER A 282 -1.56 -16.45 -1.77
CA SER A 282 -1.79 -15.20 -2.51
C SER A 282 -3.23 -14.68 -2.40
N ILE A 283 -4.24 -15.56 -2.58
CA ILE A 283 -5.65 -15.17 -2.42
C ILE A 283 -5.97 -14.82 -0.96
N ALA A 284 -5.35 -15.50 0.01
CA ALA A 284 -5.45 -15.11 1.42
C ALA A 284 -4.95 -13.68 1.64
N GLY A 285 -3.78 -13.33 1.07
CA GLY A 285 -3.27 -11.96 1.08
C GLY A 285 -4.21 -10.96 0.39
N ALA A 286 -4.79 -11.33 -0.75
CA ALA A 286 -5.72 -10.46 -1.48
C ALA A 286 -7.03 -10.19 -0.70
N ILE A 287 -7.60 -11.21 -0.04
CA ILE A 287 -8.81 -11.06 0.79
C ILE A 287 -8.60 -10.03 1.92
N LEU A 288 -7.38 -9.85 2.43
CA LEU A 288 -7.10 -8.86 3.48
C LEU A 288 -7.30 -7.40 3.03
N TYR A 289 -7.38 -7.13 1.72
CA TYR A 289 -7.74 -5.82 1.18
C TYR A 289 -9.25 -5.53 1.31
N LEU A 290 -10.09 -6.55 1.55
CA LEU A 290 -11.51 -6.39 1.88
C LEU A 290 -11.66 -5.97 3.34
N THR A 291 -11.21 -4.76 3.66
CA THR A 291 -11.29 -4.24 5.02
C THR A 291 -11.58 -2.74 5.05
N VAL A 292 -12.61 -2.37 5.81
CA VAL A 292 -12.85 -0.97 6.19
C VAL A 292 -12.15 -0.64 7.52
N LEU A 293 -11.64 -1.65 8.23
CA LEU A 293 -10.94 -1.51 9.52
C LEU A 293 -9.47 -1.15 9.27
N SER A 294 -9.31 0.04 8.71
CA SER A 294 -8.03 0.63 8.42
C SER A 294 -8.12 2.14 8.66
N PHE A 295 -7.02 2.81 9.01
CA PHE A 295 -6.98 4.30 9.09
C PHE A 295 -7.05 4.98 7.70
N GLY A 296 -7.82 4.39 6.78
CA GLY A 296 -8.26 4.96 5.51
C GLY A 296 -9.57 5.73 5.66
N GLY A 297 -10.15 6.14 4.52
CA GLY A 297 -11.28 7.07 4.48
C GLY A 297 -12.47 6.67 5.35
N GLN A 298 -12.93 5.42 5.22
CA GLN A 298 -14.17 4.94 5.82
C GLN A 298 -14.12 4.96 7.36
N MET A 299 -13.11 4.33 7.95
CA MET A 299 -12.97 4.29 9.40
C MET A 299 -12.73 5.69 9.97
N VAL A 300 -11.94 6.53 9.30
CA VAL A 300 -11.67 7.90 9.76
C VAL A 300 -12.97 8.71 9.80
N THR A 301 -13.78 8.66 8.73
CA THR A 301 -15.08 9.34 8.71
C THR A 301 -16.02 8.79 9.79
N TYR A 302 -16.02 7.47 10.02
CA TYR A 302 -16.76 6.87 11.14
C TYR A 302 -16.27 7.38 12.50
N LEU A 303 -14.96 7.39 12.76
CA LEU A 303 -14.40 7.85 14.04
C LEU A 303 -14.74 9.32 14.32
N LEU A 304 -14.65 10.19 13.31
CA LEU A 304 -15.05 11.59 13.43
C LEU A 304 -16.55 11.70 13.76
N SER A 305 -17.40 10.90 13.11
CA SER A 305 -18.84 10.88 13.42
C SER A 305 -19.17 10.30 14.81
N ALA A 306 -18.31 9.42 15.33
CA ALA A 306 -18.43 8.83 16.65
C ALA A 306 -17.94 9.76 17.79
N GLY A 307 -17.35 10.91 17.44
CA GLY A 307 -16.91 11.95 18.39
C GLY A 307 -15.39 12.06 18.56
N TYR A 308 -14.57 11.37 17.77
CA TYR A 308 -13.12 11.59 17.78
C TYR A 308 -12.77 12.94 17.15
N SER A 309 -11.75 13.60 17.69
CA SER A 309 -11.14 14.75 17.01
C SER A 309 -10.17 14.29 15.92
N SER A 310 -9.96 15.13 14.90
CA SER A 310 -9.01 14.84 13.81
C SER A 310 -7.60 14.55 14.33
N LEU A 311 -7.16 15.26 15.38
CA LEU A 311 -5.88 15.02 16.04
C LEU A 311 -5.80 13.63 16.69
N GLN A 312 -6.85 13.18 17.38
CA GLN A 312 -6.88 11.83 17.98
C GLN A 312 -6.78 10.75 16.90
N VAL A 313 -7.50 10.92 15.78
CA VAL A 313 -7.40 10.00 14.63
C VAL A 313 -6.00 10.02 14.01
N GLY A 314 -5.39 11.20 13.87
CA GLY A 314 -4.01 11.36 13.38
C GLY A 314 -2.98 10.66 14.28
N ILE A 315 -3.10 10.79 15.60
CA ILE A 315 -2.25 10.09 16.58
C ILE A 315 -2.46 8.58 16.49
N ALA A 316 -3.71 8.10 16.48
CA ALA A 316 -4.02 6.68 16.37
C ALA A 316 -3.45 6.06 15.09
N ARG A 317 -3.56 6.76 13.95
CA ARG A 317 -2.93 6.36 12.69
C ARG A 317 -1.41 6.30 12.80
N THR A 318 -0.79 7.29 13.43
CA THR A 318 0.66 7.35 13.65
C THR A 318 1.13 6.13 14.45
N VAL A 319 0.44 5.80 15.55
CA VAL A 319 0.72 4.58 16.34
C VAL A 319 0.53 3.33 15.48
N GLY A 320 -0.55 3.25 14.68
CA GLY A 320 -0.76 2.15 13.74
C GLY A 320 0.41 1.97 12.75
N VAL A 321 0.95 3.06 12.20
CA VAL A 321 2.13 3.01 11.32
C VAL A 321 3.37 2.53 12.08
N VAL A 322 3.56 2.90 13.35
CA VAL A 322 4.66 2.36 14.17
C VAL A 322 4.56 0.83 14.28
N PHE A 323 3.37 0.26 14.50
CA PHE A 323 3.16 -1.19 14.50
C PHE A 323 3.38 -1.82 13.12
N GLU A 324 3.02 -1.14 12.02
CA GLU A 324 3.34 -1.60 10.66
C GLU A 324 4.85 -1.67 10.42
N VAL A 325 5.60 -0.65 10.87
CA VAL A 325 7.06 -0.64 10.77
C VAL A 325 7.65 -1.72 11.70
N LEU A 326 7.09 -1.90 12.90
CA LEU A 326 7.52 -2.94 13.85
C LEU A 326 7.51 -4.35 13.23
N ALA A 327 6.52 -4.62 12.37
CA ALA A 327 6.41 -5.88 11.65
C ALA A 327 7.65 -6.20 10.79
N THR A 328 8.38 -5.19 10.31
CA THR A 328 9.59 -5.36 9.50
C THR A 328 10.78 -5.93 10.30
N TRP A 329 10.74 -5.88 11.63
CA TRP A 329 11.71 -6.59 12.47
C TRP A 329 11.15 -7.91 12.99
N VAL A 330 9.89 -7.90 13.45
CA VAL A 330 9.27 -9.08 14.06
C VAL A 330 9.07 -10.21 13.04
N ALA A 331 8.66 -9.89 11.81
CA ALA A 331 8.44 -10.92 10.79
C ALA A 331 9.74 -11.58 10.33
N PRO A 332 10.81 -10.88 9.92
CA PRO A 332 12.07 -11.53 9.58
C PRO A 332 12.69 -12.30 10.75
N TRP A 333 12.58 -11.79 11.97
CA TRP A 333 13.01 -12.52 13.17
C TRP A 333 12.26 -13.85 13.32
N LEU A 334 10.93 -13.84 13.15
CA LEU A 334 10.11 -15.03 13.23
C LEU A 334 10.40 -16.00 12.08
N ILE A 335 10.54 -15.50 10.85
CA ILE A 335 10.89 -16.28 9.66
C ILE A 335 12.21 -17.03 9.87
N ARG A 336 13.26 -16.38 10.41
CA ARG A 336 14.55 -17.03 10.70
C ARG A 336 14.44 -18.13 11.76
N ARG A 337 13.49 -18.02 12.69
CA ARG A 337 13.33 -18.97 13.81
C ARG A 337 12.50 -20.19 13.44
N ILE A 338 11.39 -20.00 12.73
CA ILE A 338 10.39 -21.06 12.49
C ILE A 338 10.02 -21.27 11.02
N GLY A 339 10.65 -20.54 10.09
CA GLY A 339 10.37 -20.56 8.66
C GLY A 339 9.19 -19.68 8.26
N ALA A 340 9.14 -19.26 6.98
CA ALA A 340 8.13 -18.34 6.45
C ALA A 340 6.69 -18.87 6.59
N ILE A 341 6.49 -20.17 6.32
CA ILE A 341 5.16 -20.81 6.38
C ILE A 341 4.57 -20.73 7.81
N ARG A 342 5.34 -21.11 8.84
CA ARG A 342 4.89 -21.04 10.26
C ARG A 342 4.75 -19.59 10.74
N ALA A 343 5.70 -18.74 10.34
CA ALA A 343 5.66 -17.32 10.70
C ALA A 343 4.37 -16.67 10.19
N GLY A 344 3.96 -16.96 8.95
CA GLY A 344 2.69 -16.48 8.40
C GLY A 344 1.48 -16.92 9.22
N LEU A 345 1.44 -18.18 9.69
CA LEU A 345 0.31 -18.68 10.49
C LEU A 345 0.19 -17.94 11.83
N TRP A 346 1.32 -17.68 12.50
CA TRP A 346 1.35 -16.90 13.74
C TRP A 346 0.93 -15.44 13.51
N MET A 347 1.44 -14.81 12.46
CA MET A 347 1.10 -13.42 12.11
C MET A 347 -0.39 -13.27 11.76
N SER A 348 -0.92 -14.21 10.98
CA SER A 348 -2.35 -14.26 10.63
C SER A 348 -3.22 -14.51 11.87
N SER A 349 -2.84 -15.46 12.73
CA SER A 349 -3.54 -15.72 13.99
C SER A 349 -3.57 -14.49 14.92
N TRP A 350 -2.44 -13.79 15.02
CA TRP A 350 -2.35 -12.53 15.78
C TRP A 350 -3.30 -11.47 15.21
N GLN A 351 -3.31 -11.29 13.89
CA GLN A 351 -4.19 -10.34 13.22
C GLN A 351 -5.67 -10.63 13.50
N VAL A 352 -6.12 -11.87 13.30
CA VAL A 352 -7.50 -12.28 13.56
C VAL A 352 -7.86 -12.05 15.02
N THR A 353 -7.00 -12.46 15.96
CA THR A 353 -7.30 -12.37 17.39
C THR A 353 -7.46 -10.92 17.85
N MET A 354 -6.53 -10.03 17.47
CA MET A 354 -6.58 -8.62 17.84
C MET A 354 -7.78 -7.90 17.21
N LEU A 355 -8.08 -8.20 15.94
CA LEU A 355 -9.21 -7.58 15.24
C LEU A 355 -10.55 -8.09 15.77
N ALA A 356 -10.67 -9.40 16.01
CA ALA A 356 -11.86 -10.00 16.61
C ALA A 356 -12.12 -9.43 18.00
N ALA A 357 -11.09 -9.27 18.84
CA ALA A 357 -11.21 -8.62 20.13
C ALA A 357 -11.73 -7.18 20.00
N GLY A 358 -11.14 -6.37 19.12
CA GLY A 358 -11.58 -4.99 18.88
C GLY A 358 -13.01 -4.87 18.36
N VAL A 359 -13.41 -5.75 17.43
CA VAL A 359 -14.79 -5.78 16.91
C VAL A 359 -15.78 -6.32 17.96
N SER A 360 -15.37 -7.25 18.81
CA SER A 360 -16.22 -7.75 19.90
C SER A 360 -16.54 -6.63 20.90
N VAL A 361 -15.52 -5.85 21.31
CA VAL A 361 -15.70 -4.65 22.14
C VAL A 361 -16.64 -3.67 21.45
N PHE A 362 -16.42 -3.41 20.16
CA PHE A 362 -17.27 -2.52 19.39
C PHE A 362 -18.75 -2.94 19.41
N TRP A 363 -19.04 -4.21 19.16
CA TRP A 363 -20.42 -4.72 19.16
C TRP A 363 -21.09 -4.69 20.54
N ILE A 364 -20.35 -4.99 21.60
CA ILE A 364 -20.88 -4.96 22.97
C ILE A 364 -21.28 -3.54 23.38
N PHE A 365 -20.41 -2.56 23.10
CA PHE A 365 -20.62 -1.18 23.54
C PHE A 365 -21.49 -0.33 22.60
N ASP A 366 -21.63 -0.72 21.33
CA ASP A 366 -22.63 -0.16 20.40
C ASP A 366 -24.05 -0.39 20.94
N MET A 367 -24.32 -1.57 21.51
CA MET A 367 -25.61 -1.87 22.14
C MET A 367 -25.88 -1.06 23.41
N THR A 368 -24.84 -0.58 24.11
CA THR A 368 -24.98 0.17 25.38
C THR A 368 -24.95 1.70 25.22
N SER A 369 -25.03 2.21 23.98
CA SER A 369 -24.99 3.65 23.65
C SER A 369 -23.67 4.40 23.93
N ASN A 370 -22.58 3.70 24.26
CA ASN A 370 -21.26 4.30 24.53
C ASN A 370 -20.39 4.36 23.26
N SER A 371 -20.76 5.22 22.30
CA SER A 371 -20.13 5.33 20.97
C SER A 371 -18.60 5.51 21.01
N LEU A 372 -18.07 6.28 21.96
CA LEU A 372 -16.62 6.51 22.08
C LEU A 372 -15.84 5.27 22.52
N ILE A 373 -16.37 4.47 23.44
CA ILE A 373 -15.73 3.24 23.91
C ILE A 373 -15.78 2.18 22.80
N ALA A 374 -16.91 2.08 22.10
CA ALA A 374 -17.07 1.21 20.95
C ALA A 374 -16.03 1.55 19.85
N ALA A 375 -15.92 2.83 19.48
CA ALA A 375 -14.93 3.31 18.54
C ALA A 375 -13.48 3.08 19.02
N SER A 376 -13.21 3.26 20.32
CA SER A 376 -11.90 2.97 20.92
C SER A 376 -11.50 1.50 20.78
N GLY A 377 -12.46 0.58 20.93
CA GLY A 377 -12.25 -0.85 20.69
C GLY A 377 -11.81 -1.15 19.25
N LEU A 378 -12.47 -0.54 18.26
CA LEU A 378 -12.06 -0.65 16.85
C LEU A 378 -10.66 -0.06 16.61
N VAL A 379 -10.37 1.11 17.17
CA VAL A 379 -9.05 1.75 17.06
C VAL A 379 -7.96 0.83 17.62
N GLY A 380 -8.12 0.34 18.85
CA GLY A 380 -7.15 -0.52 19.51
C GLY A 380 -6.92 -1.83 18.76
N GLY A 381 -7.99 -2.53 18.39
CA GLY A 381 -7.91 -3.78 17.61
C GLY A 381 -7.26 -3.56 16.24
N THR A 382 -7.60 -2.47 15.55
CA THR A 382 -7.01 -2.13 14.25
C THR A 382 -5.51 -1.84 14.38
N VAL A 383 -5.08 -1.04 15.37
CA VAL A 383 -3.66 -0.72 15.61
C VAL A 383 -2.85 -1.99 15.86
N LEU A 384 -3.28 -2.82 16.81
CA LEU A 384 -2.55 -4.04 17.20
C LEU A 384 -2.52 -5.08 16.08
N SER A 385 -3.61 -5.17 15.29
CA SER A 385 -3.68 -6.08 14.14
C SER A 385 -2.71 -5.73 13.02
N ARG A 386 -2.22 -4.47 12.94
CA ARG A 386 -1.27 -4.04 11.88
C ARG A 386 0.05 -4.79 11.91
N LEU A 387 0.50 -5.18 13.11
CA LEU A 387 1.70 -6.00 13.27
C LEU A 387 1.53 -7.35 12.56
N GLY A 388 0.39 -8.01 12.81
CA GLY A 388 0.04 -9.30 12.20
C GLY A 388 -0.18 -9.17 10.69
N LEU A 389 -0.96 -8.17 10.26
CA LEU A 389 -1.24 -7.91 8.84
C LEU A 389 0.05 -7.73 8.03
N ARG A 390 0.93 -6.80 8.44
CA ARG A 390 2.17 -6.54 7.71
C ARG A 390 3.16 -7.69 7.80
N GLY A 391 3.23 -8.36 8.94
CA GLY A 391 4.07 -9.53 9.09
C GLY A 391 3.60 -10.70 8.23
N PHE A 392 2.29 -10.87 8.08
CA PHE A 392 1.68 -11.86 7.21
C PHE A 392 1.94 -11.55 5.74
N ASP A 393 1.72 -10.30 5.31
CA ASP A 393 2.02 -9.83 3.94
C ASP A 393 3.48 -10.18 3.56
N LEU A 394 4.44 -9.91 4.44
CA LEU A 394 5.85 -10.23 4.24
C LEU A 394 6.08 -11.74 4.05
N CYS A 395 5.40 -12.58 4.82
CA CYS A 395 5.52 -14.05 4.69
C CYS A 395 4.91 -14.54 3.37
N VAL A 396 3.72 -14.07 3.01
CA VAL A 396 3.06 -14.43 1.74
C VAL A 396 3.89 -13.99 0.55
N GLN A 397 4.42 -12.76 0.55
CA GLN A 397 5.27 -12.27 -0.52
C GLN A 397 6.54 -13.09 -0.69
N LEU A 398 7.18 -13.50 0.40
CA LEU A 398 8.35 -14.39 0.33
C LEU A 398 7.98 -15.75 -0.28
N ILE A 399 6.87 -16.35 0.15
CA ILE A 399 6.39 -17.64 -0.39
C ILE A 399 6.10 -17.51 -1.89
N VAL A 400 5.37 -16.48 -2.31
CA VAL A 400 5.03 -16.24 -3.72
C VAL A 400 6.30 -16.00 -4.56
N GLN A 401 7.27 -15.24 -4.04
CA GLN A 401 8.53 -14.97 -4.75
C GLN A 401 9.40 -16.23 -4.93
N GLU A 402 9.40 -17.11 -3.93
CA GLU A 402 10.13 -18.38 -3.96
C GLU A 402 9.45 -19.43 -4.85
N GLU A 403 8.11 -19.49 -4.84
CA GLU A 403 7.35 -20.54 -5.54
C GLU A 403 7.02 -20.22 -7.01
N VAL A 404 6.86 -18.94 -7.39
CA VAL A 404 6.45 -18.58 -8.76
C VAL A 404 7.68 -18.48 -9.68
N GLU A 405 7.64 -19.18 -10.82
CA GLU A 405 8.73 -19.19 -11.80
C GLU A 405 8.90 -17.84 -12.48
N ALA A 406 10.15 -17.49 -12.84
CA ALA A 406 10.49 -16.17 -13.39
C ALA A 406 9.66 -15.79 -14.62
N GLU A 407 9.30 -16.76 -15.45
CA GLU A 407 8.48 -16.60 -16.66
C GLU A 407 7.02 -16.20 -16.33
N ASN A 408 6.48 -16.72 -15.21
CA ASN A 408 5.08 -16.54 -14.80
C ASN A 408 4.89 -15.42 -13.78
N ARG A 409 5.96 -14.90 -13.15
CA ARG A 409 5.90 -13.88 -12.08
C ARG A 409 5.09 -12.65 -12.47
N GLY A 410 5.31 -12.11 -13.67
CA GLY A 410 4.61 -10.91 -14.13
C GLY A 410 3.10 -11.14 -14.21
N VAL A 411 2.69 -12.26 -14.81
CA VAL A 411 1.27 -12.65 -14.94
C VAL A 411 0.66 -12.88 -13.55
N PHE A 412 1.31 -13.68 -12.71
CA PHE A 412 0.83 -13.99 -11.36
C PHE A 412 0.64 -12.72 -10.52
N SER A 413 1.65 -11.85 -10.46
CA SER A 413 1.56 -10.59 -9.71
C SER A 413 0.49 -9.64 -10.26
N SER A 414 0.24 -9.66 -11.57
CA SER A 414 -0.81 -8.83 -12.17
C SER A 414 -2.22 -9.31 -11.78
N VAL A 415 -2.46 -10.62 -11.75
CA VAL A 415 -3.74 -11.21 -11.32
C VAL A 415 -3.94 -11.03 -9.81
N GLU A 416 -2.88 -11.21 -9.02
CA GLU A 416 -2.89 -10.93 -7.57
C GLU A 416 -3.27 -9.47 -7.29
N ALA A 417 -2.63 -8.51 -7.97
CA ALA A 417 -2.95 -7.08 -7.82
C ALA A 417 -4.39 -6.75 -8.26
N ALA A 418 -4.92 -7.44 -9.28
CA ALA A 418 -6.31 -7.29 -9.70
C ALA A 418 -7.29 -7.76 -8.61
N TRP A 419 -7.01 -8.90 -7.96
CA TRP A 419 -7.79 -9.38 -6.82
C TRP A 419 -7.73 -8.42 -5.63
N GLN A 420 -6.54 -7.93 -5.27
CA GLN A 420 -6.38 -6.92 -4.21
C GLN A 420 -7.23 -5.68 -4.49
N SER A 421 -7.17 -5.18 -5.72
CA SER A 421 -7.97 -4.03 -6.16
C SER A 421 -9.47 -4.32 -6.10
N ALA A 422 -9.92 -5.50 -6.55
CA ALA A 422 -11.32 -5.90 -6.48
C ALA A 422 -11.85 -5.94 -5.03
N PHE A 423 -11.08 -6.52 -4.11
CA PHE A 423 -11.44 -6.56 -2.69
C PHE A 423 -11.45 -5.17 -2.03
N GLU A 424 -10.54 -4.27 -2.43
CA GLU A 424 -10.56 -2.88 -1.99
C GLU A 424 -11.83 -2.15 -2.49
N LEU A 425 -12.22 -2.32 -3.76
CA LEU A 425 -13.44 -1.75 -4.31
C LEU A 425 -14.70 -2.30 -3.62
N LEU A 426 -14.70 -3.59 -3.24
CA LEU A 426 -15.79 -4.18 -2.45
C LEU A 426 -15.87 -3.57 -1.05
N ALA A 427 -14.74 -3.27 -0.40
CA ALA A 427 -14.73 -2.56 0.87
C ALA A 427 -15.37 -1.17 0.74
N TYR A 428 -15.05 -0.43 -0.33
CA TYR A 428 -15.68 0.86 -0.64
C TYR A 428 -17.17 0.72 -0.91
N THR A 429 -17.57 -0.28 -1.70
CA THR A 429 -18.98 -0.57 -2.01
C THR A 429 -19.78 -0.89 -0.75
N SER A 430 -19.20 -1.64 0.20
CA SER A 430 -19.88 -1.98 1.45
C SER A 430 -20.32 -0.75 2.24
N THR A 431 -19.53 0.32 2.24
CA THR A 431 -19.84 1.58 2.96
C THR A 431 -20.66 2.56 2.12
N ILE A 432 -20.82 2.30 0.82
CA ILE A 432 -21.83 2.97 -0.01
C ILE A 432 -23.21 2.39 0.30
N VAL A 433 -23.31 1.06 0.40
CA VAL A 433 -24.55 0.36 0.79
C VAL A 433 -24.93 0.71 2.24
N PHE A 434 -23.97 0.63 3.16
CA PHE A 434 -24.13 1.00 4.57
C PHE A 434 -23.57 2.39 4.84
N SER A 435 -24.23 3.41 4.30
CA SER A 435 -23.73 4.79 4.28
C SER A 435 -23.88 5.58 5.58
N ARG A 436 -24.70 5.10 6.54
CA ARG A 436 -24.90 5.76 7.83
C ARG A 436 -23.88 5.24 8.85
N PRO A 437 -23.28 6.10 9.70
CA PRO A 437 -22.36 5.67 10.75
C PRO A 437 -22.92 4.59 11.69
N GLU A 438 -24.22 4.64 12.00
CA GLU A 438 -24.92 3.62 12.81
C GLU A 438 -24.89 2.22 12.18
N GLN A 439 -24.78 2.16 10.84
CA GLN A 439 -24.71 0.91 10.09
C GLN A 439 -23.28 0.41 9.92
N PHE A 440 -22.27 1.16 10.38
CA PHE A 440 -20.86 0.82 10.22
C PHE A 440 -20.47 -0.54 10.82
N LYS A 441 -21.30 -1.06 11.74
CA LYS A 441 -21.16 -2.43 12.26
C LYS A 441 -21.23 -3.54 11.24
N TRP A 442 -21.97 -3.33 10.14
CA TRP A 442 -22.04 -4.33 9.07
C TRP A 442 -20.74 -4.35 8.24
N PRO A 443 -20.22 -3.22 7.72
CA PRO A 443 -18.88 -3.17 7.14
C PRO A 443 -17.76 -3.67 8.06
N SER A 444 -17.80 -3.35 9.36
CA SER A 444 -16.78 -3.85 10.30
C SER A 444 -16.84 -5.37 10.45
N LEU A 445 -18.04 -5.96 10.49
CA LEU A 445 -18.23 -7.41 10.55
C LEU A 445 -17.76 -8.10 9.26
N ILE A 446 -18.11 -7.53 8.09
CA ILE A 446 -17.62 -8.03 6.78
C ILE A 446 -16.09 -8.07 6.77
N SER A 447 -15.43 -7.02 7.28
CA SER A 447 -13.97 -6.95 7.38
C SER A 447 -13.40 -8.04 8.29
N SER A 448 -14.01 -8.27 9.45
CA SER A 448 -13.58 -9.34 10.37
C SER A 448 -13.77 -10.73 9.79
N ILE A 449 -14.87 -10.98 9.08
CA ILE A 449 -15.12 -12.24 8.38
C ILE A 449 -14.10 -12.42 7.25
N ALA A 450 -13.79 -11.37 6.48
CA ALA A 450 -12.76 -11.41 5.46
C ALA A 450 -11.40 -11.79 6.05
N VAL A 451 -10.98 -11.14 7.13
CA VAL A 451 -9.70 -11.46 7.82
C VAL A 451 -9.69 -12.88 8.39
N ALA A 452 -10.80 -13.35 8.96
CA ALA A 452 -10.92 -14.74 9.40
C ALA A 452 -10.83 -15.73 8.22
N SER A 453 -11.51 -15.45 7.11
CA SER A 453 -11.50 -16.29 5.91
C SER A 453 -10.12 -16.36 5.25
N ALA A 454 -9.37 -15.24 5.21
CA ALA A 454 -7.98 -15.19 4.78
C ALA A 454 -7.09 -16.07 5.66
N SER A 455 -7.24 -15.97 6.98
CA SER A 455 -6.50 -16.81 7.92
C SER A 455 -6.84 -18.29 7.80
N SER A 456 -8.12 -18.63 7.59
CA SER A 456 -8.56 -20.00 7.34
C SER A 456 -8.01 -20.54 6.02
N ALA A 457 -8.06 -19.78 4.93
CA ALA A 457 -7.47 -20.16 3.65
C ALA A 457 -5.97 -20.42 3.78
N TYR A 458 -5.25 -19.56 4.50
CA TYR A 458 -3.83 -19.77 4.78
C TYR A 458 -3.58 -20.96 5.71
N ALA A 459 -4.43 -21.22 6.71
CA ALA A 459 -4.31 -22.41 7.56
C ALA A 459 -4.51 -23.70 6.74
N VAL A 460 -5.48 -23.71 5.81
CA VAL A 460 -5.67 -24.83 4.87
C VAL A 460 -4.42 -25.05 4.02
N PHE A 461 -3.77 -23.98 3.55
CA PHE A 461 -2.50 -24.07 2.83
C PHE A 461 -1.40 -24.74 3.66
N VAL A 462 -1.24 -24.30 4.91
CA VAL A 462 -0.27 -24.88 5.84
C VAL A 462 -0.57 -26.35 6.09
N TYR A 463 -1.85 -26.71 6.25
CA TYR A 463 -2.28 -28.09 6.44
C TYR A 463 -1.97 -28.95 5.20
N LEU A 464 -2.32 -28.50 4.00
CA LEU A 464 -2.06 -29.22 2.75
C LEU A 464 -0.56 -29.44 2.50
N ARG A 465 0.29 -28.49 2.87
CA ARG A 465 1.76 -28.61 2.71
C ARG A 465 2.41 -29.52 3.77
N ARG A 466 1.82 -29.69 4.95
CA ARG A 466 2.52 -30.30 6.12
C ARG A 466 1.79 -31.47 6.79
N GLY A 467 0.51 -31.67 6.51
CA GLY A 467 -0.36 -32.67 7.14
C GLY A 467 -0.79 -32.36 8.58
N HIS A 468 -0.26 -31.31 9.22
CA HIS A 468 -0.63 -30.89 10.58
C HIS A 468 -0.42 -29.37 10.78
N LEU A 469 -1.26 -28.74 11.60
CA LEU A 469 -1.23 -27.29 11.87
C LEU A 469 -0.26 -26.92 13.02
N LEU A 470 -0.26 -27.70 14.10
CA LEU A 470 0.59 -27.54 15.27
C LEU A 470 1.10 -28.91 15.70
N HIS A 471 2.40 -29.05 16.01
CA HIS A 471 2.92 -30.22 16.73
C HIS A 471 2.46 -30.11 18.20
N LEU A 472 1.22 -30.52 18.48
CA LEU A 472 0.71 -30.63 19.85
C LEU A 472 1.55 -31.62 20.68
N GLU A 473 2.19 -32.60 20.04
CA GLU A 473 3.14 -33.52 20.66
C GLU A 473 4.45 -32.84 21.09
N ALA A 474 4.97 -31.89 20.32
CA ALA A 474 6.18 -31.15 20.71
C ALA A 474 5.88 -30.13 21.81
N LEU A 475 4.71 -29.48 21.78
CA LEU A 475 4.26 -28.56 22.83
C LEU A 475 3.97 -29.31 24.14
N THR A 476 3.34 -30.47 24.08
CA THR A 476 3.12 -31.34 25.26
C THR A 476 4.42 -31.94 25.76
N CYS A 477 5.37 -32.31 24.89
CA CYS A 477 6.71 -32.75 25.30
C CYS A 477 7.46 -31.60 26.01
N PHE A 478 7.42 -30.37 25.49
CA PHE A 478 8.04 -29.20 26.12
C PHE A 478 7.40 -28.87 27.48
N LEU A 479 6.06 -28.86 27.57
CA LEU A 479 5.33 -28.66 28.83
C LEU A 479 5.57 -29.81 29.84
N ARG A 480 5.76 -31.04 29.37
CA ARG A 480 6.11 -32.19 30.21
C ARG A 480 7.56 -32.12 30.69
N THR A 481 8.46 -31.53 29.90
CA THR A 481 9.86 -31.31 30.27
C THR A 481 10.00 -30.19 31.31
N GLU A 482 9.20 -29.12 31.21
CA GLU A 482 9.13 -28.10 32.27
C GLU A 482 8.51 -28.63 33.57
N LYS A 483 7.40 -29.37 33.49
CA LYS A 483 6.82 -30.03 34.67
C LYS A 483 7.76 -31.05 35.31
N GLY A 484 8.58 -31.72 34.50
CA GLY A 484 9.64 -32.61 34.98
C GLY A 484 10.72 -31.86 35.77
N LYS A 485 11.26 -30.77 35.20
CA LYS A 485 12.25 -29.92 35.87
C LYS A 485 11.74 -29.25 37.15
N GLN A 486 10.45 -28.92 37.22
CA GLN A 486 9.83 -28.33 38.40
C GLN A 486 9.69 -29.36 39.54
N ARG A 487 9.32 -30.61 39.21
CA ARG A 487 9.28 -31.73 40.17
C ARG A 487 10.65 -32.14 40.70
N ASP A 488 11.70 -32.04 39.88
CA ASP A 488 13.07 -32.33 40.33
C ASP A 488 13.57 -31.24 41.28
N ARG A 489 13.26 -29.96 41.01
CA ARG A 489 13.54 -28.87 41.96
C ARG A 489 12.80 -29.00 43.29
N GLU A 490 11.56 -29.44 43.29
CA GLU A 490 10.80 -29.67 44.53
C GLU A 490 11.41 -30.81 45.36
N ARG A 491 11.87 -31.88 44.72
CA ARG A 491 12.57 -33.00 45.39
C ARG A 491 13.93 -32.61 45.95
N ASP A 492 14.69 -31.78 45.23
CA ASP A 492 15.97 -31.26 45.74
C ASP A 492 15.75 -30.37 46.97
N VAL A 493 14.67 -29.57 47.00
CA VAL A 493 14.32 -28.73 48.16
C VAL A 493 13.86 -29.58 49.36
N GLU A 494 13.07 -30.64 49.15
CA GLU A 494 12.70 -31.58 50.22
C GLU A 494 13.91 -32.35 50.76
N GLN A 495 14.86 -32.78 49.91
CA GLN A 495 16.07 -33.45 50.39
C GLN A 495 16.97 -32.52 51.22
N ILE A 496 17.03 -31.23 50.89
CA ILE A 496 17.77 -30.23 51.67
C ILE A 496 17.06 -29.95 53.00
N SER A 497 15.73 -29.96 53.06
CA SER A 497 15.01 -29.75 54.32
C SER A 497 15.14 -30.93 55.28
N VAL A 498 15.08 -32.17 54.77
CA VAL A 498 15.24 -33.39 55.58
C VAL A 498 16.69 -33.55 56.09
N GLY A 499 17.68 -33.08 55.32
CA GLY A 499 19.08 -33.06 55.75
C GLY A 499 19.44 -32.00 56.80
N SER A 500 18.51 -31.09 57.12
CA SER A 500 18.72 -30.05 58.14
C SER A 500 18.02 -30.34 59.48
N GLU A 501 17.22 -31.42 59.56
CA GLU A 501 16.52 -31.87 60.78
C GLU A 501 17.11 -33.18 61.38
N MET A 502 18.20 -33.69 60.82
CA MET A 502 19.11 -34.66 61.45
C MET A 502 20.38 -33.95 61.93
#